data_AF-A0A7K0RDA2-F1
#
_entry.id   AF-A0A7K0RDA2-F1
#
_cell.length_a   1.000
_cell.length_b   1.000
_cell.length_c   1.000
_cell.angle_alpha   90.00
_cell.angle_beta   90.00
_cell.angle_gamma   90.00
#
_symmetry.space_group_name_H-M   'P 1'
#
loop_
_entity.id
_entity.type
_entity.pdbx_description
1 polymer ?
#
loop_
_entity_poly.entity_id
_entity_poly.type
_entity_poly.pdbx_seq_one_letter_code
_entity_poly.pdbx_strand_id
1 'polypeptide(L)'
;MPTVRARHMITETDEIAEAIDAAALLWPDAKKNRAELLRRLIAEAHTSIDARVNDRVAARRKAILEGAGKLTGVWPANWREELRDDWPE
;
A
#
# COMPACT_ATOMS: atom_id res chain seq x y z
N MET A 1 10.64 -29.99 -3.63
CA MET A 1 11.06 -28.61 -3.98
C MET A 1 9.99 -27.63 -3.52
N PRO A 2 10.11 -27.01 -2.32
CA PRO A 2 9.29 -25.86 -1.99
C PRO A 2 9.83 -24.65 -2.77
N THR A 3 8.98 -24.01 -3.58
CA THR A 3 9.36 -22.79 -4.31
C THR A 3 9.46 -21.63 -3.32
N VAL A 4 10.53 -20.82 -3.40
CA VAL A 4 10.76 -19.63 -2.54
C VAL A 4 9.64 -18.58 -2.64
N ARG A 5 8.86 -18.60 -3.74
CA ARG A 5 7.77 -17.66 -3.98
C ARG A 5 6.46 -18.14 -3.35
N ALA A 6 5.74 -17.21 -2.73
CA ALA A 6 4.40 -17.43 -2.22
C ALA A 6 3.45 -17.80 -3.36
N ARG A 7 2.54 -18.73 -3.08
CA ARG A 7 1.48 -19.15 -4.00
C ARG A 7 0.17 -18.55 -3.54
N HIS A 8 -0.54 -17.90 -4.46
CA HIS A 8 -1.87 -17.37 -4.23
C HIS A 8 -2.85 -18.17 -5.08
N MET A 9 -3.77 -18.87 -4.42
CA MET A 9 -4.89 -19.49 -5.10
C MET A 9 -5.98 -18.43 -5.27
N ILE A 10 -6.42 -18.21 -6.51
CA ILE A 10 -7.43 -17.22 -6.84
C ILE A 10 -8.58 -17.99 -7.49
N THR A 11 -9.80 -17.73 -7.01
CA THR A 11 -11.01 -18.23 -7.68
C THR A 11 -11.38 -17.21 -8.75
N GLU A 12 -11.55 -17.65 -9.99
CA GLU A 12 -12.04 -16.78 -11.06
C GLU A 12 -13.52 -16.49 -10.82
N THR A 13 -13.82 -15.25 -10.43
CA THR A 13 -15.17 -14.69 -10.48
C THR A 13 -15.47 -14.23 -11.90
N ASP A 14 -16.72 -13.92 -12.20
CA ASP A 14 -17.13 -13.44 -13.53
C ASP A 14 -16.32 -12.21 -13.96
N GLU A 15 -16.13 -11.23 -13.07
CA GLU A 15 -15.31 -10.04 -13.33
C GLU A 15 -13.84 -10.36 -13.64
N ILE A 16 -13.25 -11.33 -12.92
CA ILE A 16 -11.87 -11.76 -13.17
C ILE A 16 -11.79 -12.48 -14.52
N ALA A 17 -12.80 -13.29 -14.84
CA ALA A 17 -12.85 -14.03 -16.08
C ALA A 17 -12.90 -13.09 -17.29
N GLU A 18 -13.77 -12.08 -17.25
CA GLU A 18 -13.87 -11.03 -18.26
C GLU A 18 -12.57 -10.24 -18.42
N ALA A 19 -11.93 -9.86 -17.31
CA ALA A 19 -10.66 -9.16 -17.33
C ALA A 19 -9.55 -9.98 -18.01
N ILE A 20 -9.48 -11.29 -17.72
CA ILE A 20 -8.51 -12.19 -18.36
C ILE A 20 -8.82 -12.35 -19.87
N ASP A 21 -10.08 -12.42 -20.24
CA ASP A 21 -10.47 -12.54 -21.65
C ASP A 21 -10.12 -11.27 -22.45
N ALA A 22 -10.32 -10.08 -21.85
CA ALA A 22 -9.85 -8.82 -22.41
C ALA A 22 -8.31 -8.78 -22.50
N ALA A 23 -7.60 -9.24 -21.47
CA ALA A 23 -6.15 -9.34 -21.47
C ALA A 23 -5.61 -10.24 -22.60
N ALA A 24 -6.35 -11.28 -22.98
CA ALA A 24 -5.96 -12.16 -24.09
C ALA A 24 -5.97 -11.45 -25.45
N LEU A 25 -6.70 -10.35 -25.60
CA LEU A 25 -6.65 -9.51 -26.80
C LEU A 25 -5.37 -8.67 -26.83
N LEU A 26 -4.91 -8.22 -25.67
CA LEU A 26 -3.67 -7.44 -25.52
C LEU A 26 -2.41 -8.33 -25.61
N TRP A 27 -2.49 -9.56 -25.11
CA TRP A 27 -1.41 -10.55 -25.13
C TRP A 27 -1.83 -11.85 -25.83
N PRO A 28 -1.92 -11.87 -27.17
CA PRO A 28 -2.34 -13.05 -27.92
C PRO A 28 -1.43 -14.27 -27.73
N ASP A 29 -0.14 -14.05 -27.44
CA ASP A 29 0.85 -15.10 -27.18
C ASP A 29 0.52 -15.91 -25.92
N ALA A 30 -0.13 -15.29 -24.94
CA ALA A 30 -0.54 -15.90 -23.68
C ALA A 30 -2.02 -16.32 -23.65
N LYS A 31 -2.77 -16.19 -24.75
CA LYS A 31 -4.24 -16.42 -24.82
C LYS A 31 -4.70 -17.76 -24.24
N LYS A 32 -3.88 -18.82 -24.34
CA LYS A 32 -4.21 -20.17 -23.82
C LYS A 32 -3.77 -20.39 -22.36
N ASN A 33 -3.14 -19.41 -21.74
CA ASN A 33 -2.59 -19.50 -20.40
C ASN A 33 -3.14 -18.37 -19.51
N ARG A 34 -4.29 -18.64 -18.88
CA ARG A 34 -4.99 -17.69 -18.01
C ARG A 34 -4.14 -17.21 -16.83
N ALA A 35 -3.34 -18.11 -16.25
CA ALA A 35 -2.45 -17.76 -15.13
C ALA A 35 -1.35 -16.76 -15.56
N GLU A 36 -0.82 -16.91 -16.78
CA GLU A 36 0.14 -15.96 -17.34
C GLU A 36 -0.51 -14.61 -17.66
N LEU A 37 -1.72 -14.59 -18.19
CA LEU A 37 -2.49 -13.37 -18.42
C LEU A 37 -2.77 -12.63 -17.10
N LEU A 38 -3.19 -13.36 -16.06
CA LEU A 38 -3.42 -12.80 -14.73
C LEU A 38 -2.12 -12.22 -14.13
N ARG A 39 -0.99 -12.89 -14.33
CA ARG A 39 0.32 -12.38 -13.91
C ARG A 39 0.66 -11.06 -14.61
N ARG A 40 0.40 -10.94 -15.91
CA ARG A 40 0.64 -9.71 -16.68
C ARG A 40 -0.30 -8.58 -16.26
N LEU A 41 -1.59 -8.88 -16.06
CA LEU A 41 -2.57 -7.93 -15.50
C LEU A 41 -2.11 -7.35 -14.17
N ILE A 42 -1.65 -8.19 -13.24
CA ILE A 42 -1.15 -7.73 -11.93
C ILE A 42 0.09 -6.85 -12.09
N ALA A 43 1.01 -7.21 -13.00
CA ALA A 43 2.21 -6.42 -13.25
C ALA A 43 1.89 -5.04 -13.85
N GLU A 44 0.92 -4.96 -14.77
CA GLU A 44 0.45 -3.68 -15.33
C GLU A 44 -0.29 -2.84 -14.28
N ALA A 45 -1.14 -3.48 -13.47
CA ALA A 45 -1.84 -2.83 -12.37
C ALA A 45 -0.88 -2.25 -11.32
N HIS A 46 0.23 -2.94 -11.03
CA HIS A 46 1.26 -2.44 -10.10
C HIS A 46 1.78 -1.06 -10.51
N THR A 47 2.09 -0.85 -11.79
CA THR A 47 2.54 0.44 -12.30
C THR A 47 1.50 1.54 -12.09
N SER A 48 0.21 1.24 -12.23
CA SER A 48 -0.88 2.19 -11.96
C SER A 48 -1.09 2.46 -10.47
N ILE A 49 -0.95 1.43 -9.62
CA ILE A 49 -1.16 1.53 -8.17
C ILE A 49 -0.01 2.27 -7.48
N ASP A 50 1.22 2.12 -7.96
CA ASP A 50 2.41 2.69 -7.33
C ASP A 50 2.34 4.21 -7.19
N ALA A 51 1.85 4.90 -8.22
CA ALA A 51 1.64 6.35 -8.15
C ALA A 51 0.71 6.72 -6.99
N ARG A 52 -0.43 6.03 -6.86
CA ARG A 52 -1.43 6.28 -5.81
C ARG A 52 -0.89 5.97 -4.41
N VAL A 53 -0.07 4.92 -4.27
CA VAL A 53 0.57 4.56 -3.01
C VAL A 53 1.60 5.62 -2.62
N ASN A 54 2.44 6.05 -3.55
CA ASN A 54 3.43 7.09 -3.32
C ASN A 54 2.79 8.41 -2.91
N ASP A 55 1.69 8.81 -3.57
CA ASP A 55 0.92 10.00 -3.21
C ASP A 55 0.38 9.90 -1.78
N ARG A 56 -0.18 8.74 -1.41
CA ARG A 56 -0.68 8.50 -0.05
C ARG A 56 0.43 8.58 0.99
N VAL A 57 1.60 8.01 0.70
CA VAL A 57 2.77 8.06 1.58
C VAL A 57 3.30 9.49 1.72
N ALA A 58 3.39 10.23 0.61
CA ALA A 58 3.82 11.62 0.58
C ALA A 58 2.85 12.52 1.38
N ALA A 59 1.54 12.35 1.21
CA ALA A 59 0.53 13.07 1.96
C ALA A 59 0.64 12.81 3.48
N ARG A 60 0.82 11.54 3.87
CA ARG A 60 1.03 11.18 5.28
C ARG A 60 2.31 11.83 5.83
N ARG A 61 3.41 11.76 5.09
CA ARG A 61 4.68 12.37 5.51
C ARG A 61 4.56 13.89 5.67
N LYS A 62 3.89 14.55 4.74
CA LYS A 62 3.61 16.00 4.81
C LYS A 62 2.83 16.34 6.08
N ALA A 63 1.74 15.63 6.37
CA ALA A 63 0.95 15.86 7.59
C ALA A 63 1.77 15.68 8.88
N ILE A 64 2.64 14.67 8.94
CA ILE A 64 3.54 14.45 10.08
C ILE A 64 4.51 15.63 10.23
N LEU A 65 5.17 16.05 9.15
CA LEU A 65 6.12 17.16 9.18
C LEU A 65 5.45 18.49 9.51
N GLU A 66 4.23 18.71 9.02
CA GLU A 66 3.44 19.88 9.37
C GLU A 66 3.04 19.89 10.85
N GLY A 67 2.82 18.73 11.48
CA GLY A 67 2.52 18.65 12.91
C GLY A 67 3.78 18.70 13.79
N ALA A 68 4.89 18.16 13.29
CA ALA A 68 6.14 18.04 14.02
C ALA A 68 6.70 19.41 14.39
N GLY A 69 6.91 19.63 15.69
CA GLY A 69 7.53 20.85 16.20
C GLY A 69 6.63 22.09 16.24
N LYS A 70 5.35 22.02 15.82
CA LYS A 70 4.40 23.13 15.95
C LYS A 70 4.15 23.58 17.39
N LEU A 71 4.34 22.69 18.35
CA LEU A 71 4.17 22.97 19.77
C LEU A 71 5.52 23.07 20.51
N THR A 72 6.63 23.14 19.79
CA THR A 72 7.94 23.36 20.42
C THR A 72 7.96 24.73 21.07
N GLY A 73 8.29 24.79 22.36
CA GLY A 73 8.31 26.03 23.14
C GLY A 73 6.95 26.47 23.71
N VAL A 74 5.86 25.73 23.43
CA VAL A 74 4.56 25.97 24.09
C VAL A 74 4.59 25.55 25.55
N TRP A 75 5.35 24.51 25.87
CA TRP A 75 5.48 24.02 27.23
C TRP A 75 6.60 24.77 27.98
N PRO A 76 6.33 25.27 29.20
CA PRO A 76 7.36 25.91 30.03
C PRO A 76 8.45 24.90 30.41
N ALA A 77 9.67 25.35 30.68
CA ALA A 77 10.83 24.46 30.85
C ALA A 77 10.64 23.37 31.92
N ASN A 78 9.85 23.65 32.96
CA ASN A 78 9.55 22.80 34.11
C ASN A 78 8.22 22.01 33.97
N TRP A 79 7.54 22.04 32.82
CA TRP A 79 6.21 21.42 32.64
C TRP A 79 6.16 19.94 33.04
N ARG A 80 7.28 19.23 32.84
CA ARG A 80 7.37 17.78 33.09
C ARG A 80 7.55 17.46 34.57
N GLU A 81 8.09 18.39 35.34
CA GLU A 81 8.23 18.28 36.81
C GLU A 81 6.89 18.60 37.46
N GLU A 82 6.22 19.68 37.05
CA GLU A 82 4.86 20.03 37.51
C GLU A 82 3.86 18.88 37.27
N LEU A 83 3.91 18.24 36.09
CA LEU A 83 3.01 17.13 35.76
C LEU A 83 3.29 15.84 36.54
N ARG A 84 4.51 15.70 37.10
CA ARG A 84 4.89 14.55 37.93
C ARG A 84 4.52 14.75 39.38
N ASP A 85 4.60 15.98 39.88
CA ASP A 85 4.22 16.32 41.26
C ASP A 85 2.70 16.20 41.48
N ASP A 86 1.90 16.33 40.41
CA ASP A 86 0.44 16.14 40.44
C ASP A 86 -0.01 14.67 40.56
N TRP A 87 0.90 13.70 40.45
CA TRP A 87 0.56 12.27 40.60
C TRP A 87 0.92 11.78 42.01
N PRO A 88 -0.05 11.24 42.79
CA PRO A 88 0.27 10.58 44.05
C PRO A 88 1.06 9.28 43.78
N GLU A 89 1.98 8.94 44.70
CA GLU A 89 2.86 7.76 44.60
C GLU A 89 2.15 6.44 44.25
#